data_AF-A0A4Q3IVA6-F1
#
_entry.id   AF-A0A4Q3IVA6-F1
#
_cell.length_a   1.000
_cell.length_b   1.000
_cell.length_c   1.000
_cell.angle_alpha   90.00
_cell.angle_beta   90.00
_cell.angle_gamma   90.00
#
_symmetry.space_group_name_H-M   'P 1'
#
loop_
_entity.id
_entity.type
_entity.pdbx_description
1 polymer ?
#
loop_
_entity_poly.entity_id
_entity_poly.type
_entity_poly.pdbx_seq_one_letter_code
_entity_poly.pdbx_strand_id
1 'polypeptide(L)'
;MLDPRAALDAVGQMPDVEIDIAGAALQLARIDAPDADWAAAEAHLSLLAREAIELAHGVAPGDLASRAGAIAGLLTGRHGYRGDETIQDT
;
A
#
# COMPACT_ATOMS: atom_id res chain seq x y z
N MET A 1 -19.65 -11.66 3.24
CA MET A 1 -18.73 -10.50 3.22
C MET A 1 -19.21 -9.51 4.27
N LEU A 2 -18.33 -9.02 5.14
CA LEU A 2 -18.66 -7.98 6.12
C LEU A 2 -18.94 -6.64 5.41
N ASP A 3 -19.84 -5.85 6.02
CA ASP A 3 -20.03 -4.43 5.72
C ASP A 3 -18.68 -3.69 5.90
N PRO A 4 -18.20 -2.91 4.92
CA PRO A 4 -16.93 -2.19 5.03
C PRO A 4 -16.85 -1.28 6.26
N ARG A 5 -17.98 -0.74 6.77
CA ARG A 5 -17.97 0.04 8.02
C ARG A 5 -17.66 -0.81 9.25
N ALA A 6 -18.30 -1.97 9.37
CA ALA A 6 -18.03 -2.92 10.45
C ALA A 6 -16.59 -3.46 10.39
N ALA A 7 -16.03 -3.62 9.18
CA ALA A 7 -14.63 -3.99 9.01
C ALA A 7 -13.67 -2.89 9.52
N LEU A 8 -13.96 -1.63 9.22
CA LEU A 8 -13.17 -0.50 9.73
C LEU A 8 -13.29 -0.30 11.24
N ASP A 9 -14.47 -0.53 11.82
CA ASP A 9 -14.65 -0.50 13.28
C ASP A 9 -13.75 -1.55 13.96
N ALA A 10 -13.65 -2.75 13.39
CA ALA A 10 -12.74 -3.79 13.90
C ALA A 10 -11.27 -3.36 13.78
N VAL A 11 -10.86 -2.81 12.63
CA VAL A 11 -9.51 -2.28 12.42
C VAL A 11 -9.18 -1.19 13.45
N GLY A 12 -10.13 -0.30 13.76
CA GLY A 12 -9.95 0.77 14.73
C GLY A 12 -9.76 0.31 16.18
N GLN A 13 -9.96 -0.99 16.48
CA GLN A 13 -9.70 -1.58 17.80
C GLN A 13 -8.38 -2.36 17.85
N MET A 14 -7.64 -2.45 16.74
CA MET A 14 -6.38 -3.19 16.67
C MET A 14 -5.19 -2.32 17.09
N PRO A 15 -4.12 -2.90 17.67
CA PRO A 15 -2.85 -2.22 17.83
C PRO A 15 -2.27 -1.81 16.47
N ASP A 16 -1.63 -0.64 16.37
CA ASP A 16 -1.08 -0.10 15.12
C ASP A 16 -0.20 -1.10 14.34
N VAL A 17 0.58 -1.91 15.06
CA VAL A 17 1.47 -2.92 14.47
C VAL A 17 0.72 -4.07 13.78
N GLU A 18 -0.53 -4.31 14.15
CA GLU A 18 -1.38 -5.35 13.57
C GLU A 18 -2.26 -4.83 12.43
N ILE A 19 -2.31 -3.51 12.20
CA ILE A 19 -3.15 -2.91 11.17
C ILE A 19 -2.55 -3.20 9.79
N ASP A 20 -3.30 -3.95 8.98
CA ASP A 20 -3.09 -3.97 7.54
C ASP A 20 -3.62 -2.68 6.92
N ILE A 21 -2.71 -1.71 6.75
CA ILE A 21 -3.03 -0.39 6.20
C ILE A 21 -3.62 -0.50 4.78
N ALA A 22 -3.10 -1.44 3.96
CA ALA A 22 -3.58 -1.63 2.60
C ALA A 22 -5.02 -2.17 2.60
N GLY A 23 -5.29 -3.18 3.44
CA GLY A 23 -6.63 -3.72 3.64
C GLY A 23 -7.63 -2.68 4.16
N ALA A 24 -7.23 -1.86 5.13
CA ALA A 24 -8.05 -0.78 5.67
C ALA A 24 -8.37 0.30 4.63
N ALA A 25 -7.38 0.71 3.83
CA ALA A 25 -7.57 1.66 2.74
C ALA A 25 -8.58 1.14 1.69
N LEU A 26 -8.56 -0.16 1.38
CA LEU A 26 -9.56 -0.76 0.50
C LEU A 26 -10.98 -0.71 1.10
N GLN A 27 -11.14 -0.87 2.42
CA GLN A 27 -12.45 -0.73 3.05
C GLN A 27 -12.97 0.71 2.98
N LEU A 28 -12.10 1.71 3.15
CA LEU A 28 -12.44 3.12 2.93
C LEU A 28 -12.85 3.37 1.47
N ALA A 29 -12.07 2.88 0.51
CA ALA A 29 -12.38 3.01 -0.91
C ALA A 29 -13.73 2.38 -1.28
N ARG A 30 -14.10 1.24 -0.66
CA ARG A 30 -15.42 0.61 -0.84
C ARG A 30 -16.58 1.48 -0.31
N ILE A 31 -16.33 2.36 0.65
CA ILE A 31 -17.33 3.33 1.17
C ILE A 31 -17.43 4.52 0.23
N ASP A 32 -16.31 5.06 -0.22
CA ASP A 32 -16.25 6.29 -1.02
C ASP A 32 -16.63 6.05 -2.49
N ALA A 33 -16.29 4.88 -3.04
CA ALA A 33 -16.52 4.48 -4.42
C ALA A 33 -16.99 3.01 -4.49
N PRO A 34 -18.24 2.72 -4.08
CA PRO A 34 -18.75 1.34 -4.00
C PRO A 34 -18.81 0.61 -5.34
N ASP A 35 -18.94 1.35 -6.45
CA ASP A 35 -19.01 0.80 -7.81
C ASP A 35 -17.63 0.59 -8.45
N ALA A 36 -16.54 0.96 -7.77
CA ALA A 36 -15.18 0.74 -8.26
C ALA A 36 -14.78 -0.74 -8.20
N ASP A 37 -13.86 -1.15 -9.08
CA ASP A 37 -13.30 -2.51 -9.08
C ASP A 37 -12.26 -2.67 -7.95
N TRP A 38 -12.76 -2.91 -6.75
CA TRP A 38 -11.95 -3.13 -5.56
C TRP A 38 -11.12 -4.42 -5.63
N ALA A 39 -11.59 -5.43 -6.37
CA ALA A 39 -10.87 -6.70 -6.53
C ALA A 39 -9.62 -6.50 -7.40
N ALA A 40 -9.72 -5.68 -8.45
CA ALA A 40 -8.55 -5.28 -9.24
C ALA A 40 -7.55 -4.48 -8.40
N ALA A 41 -8.01 -3.59 -7.53
CA ALA A 41 -7.14 -2.84 -6.62
C ALA A 41 -6.41 -3.75 -5.62
N GLU A 42 -7.12 -4.69 -5.00
CA GLU A 42 -6.53 -5.69 -4.09
C GLU A 42 -5.48 -6.57 -4.80
N ALA A 43 -5.80 -7.04 -6.01
CA ALA A 43 -4.88 -7.83 -6.83
C ALA A 43 -3.61 -7.02 -7.19
N HIS A 44 -3.78 -5.73 -7.50
CA HIS A 44 -2.67 -4.84 -7.80
C HIS A 44 -1.75 -4.63 -6.58
N LEU A 45 -2.31 -4.38 -5.40
CA LEU A 45 -1.53 -4.24 -4.16
C LEU A 45 -0.77 -5.54 -3.82
N SER A 46 -1.41 -6.69 -4.03
CA SER A 46 -0.77 -8.01 -3.85
C SER A 46 0.40 -8.22 -4.82
N LEU A 47 0.28 -7.78 -6.07
CA LEU A 47 1.36 -7.82 -7.04
C LEU A 47 2.52 -6.92 -6.60
N LEU A 48 2.22 -5.68 -6.20
CA LEU A 48 3.21 -4.71 -5.75
C LEU A 48 4.01 -5.24 -4.55
N ALA A 49 3.35 -5.86 -3.57
CA ALA A 49 4.00 -6.46 -2.41
C ALA A 49 4.98 -7.58 -2.80
N ARG A 50 4.57 -8.47 -3.72
CA ARG A 50 5.44 -9.55 -4.22
C ARG A 50 6.67 -8.99 -4.93
N GLU A 51 6.49 -7.99 -5.79
CA GLU A 51 7.60 -7.37 -6.52
C GLU A 51 8.56 -6.62 -5.59
N ALA A 52 8.04 -5.99 -4.53
CA ALA A 52 8.87 -5.35 -3.51
C ALA A 52 9.73 -6.38 -2.75
N ILE A 53 9.18 -7.56 -2.42
CA ILE A 53 9.92 -8.65 -1.78
C ILE A 53 11.03 -9.16 -2.69
N GLU A 54 10.73 -9.39 -3.98
CA GLU A 54 11.73 -9.83 -4.96
C GLU A 54 12.88 -8.82 -5.09
N LEU A 55 12.58 -7.52 -5.12
CA LEU A 55 13.60 -6.48 -5.13
C LEU A 55 14.44 -6.47 -3.85
N ALA A 56 13.83 -6.73 -2.68
CA ALA A 56 14.54 -6.75 -1.41
C ALA A 56 15.64 -7.84 -1.37
N HIS A 57 15.46 -8.95 -2.07
CA HIS A 57 16.48 -10.00 -2.17
C HIS A 57 17.76 -9.54 -2.90
N GLY A 58 17.67 -8.53 -3.76
CA GLY A 58 18.80 -7.95 -4.48
C GLY A 58 19.55 -6.86 -3.72
N VAL A 59 19.08 -6.45 -2.53
CA VAL A 59 19.64 -5.33 -1.77
C VAL A 59 20.32 -5.84 -0.50
N ALA A 60 21.56 -5.39 -0.27
CA ALA A 60 22.31 -5.76 0.92
C ALA A 60 21.60 -5.25 2.19
N PRO A 61 21.53 -6.07 3.27
CA PRO A 61 21.00 -5.63 4.55
C PRO A 61 21.75 -4.38 5.05
N GLY A 62 21.02 -3.34 5.43
CA GLY A 62 21.60 -2.08 5.92
C GLY A 62 21.90 -1.04 4.84
N ASP A 63 21.84 -1.38 3.54
CA ASP A 63 21.97 -0.41 2.46
C ASP A 63 20.65 0.34 2.22
N LEU A 64 20.44 1.38 3.03
CA LEU A 64 19.26 2.24 2.97
C LEU A 64 19.11 2.94 1.61
N ALA A 65 20.21 3.37 0.99
CA ALA A 65 20.19 4.12 -0.26
C ALA A 65 19.74 3.23 -1.42
N SER A 66 20.33 2.03 -1.54
CA SER A 66 19.93 1.05 -2.56
C SER A 66 18.49 0.58 -2.37
N ARG A 67 18.06 0.39 -1.12
CA ARG A 67 16.67 0.02 -0.82
C ARG A 67 15.69 1.12 -1.21
N ALA A 68 15.99 2.38 -0.87
CA ALA A 68 15.17 3.52 -1.27
C ALA A 68 15.09 3.65 -2.80
N GLY A 69 16.22 3.49 -3.50
CA GLY A 69 16.27 3.50 -4.96
C GLY A 69 15.45 2.37 -5.60
N ALA A 70 15.52 1.15 -5.05
CA ALA A 70 14.74 0.00 -5.52
C ALA A 70 13.23 0.24 -5.35
N ILE A 71 12.80 0.76 -4.19
CA ILE A 71 11.38 1.10 -3.93
C ILE A 71 10.92 2.22 -4.87
N ALA A 72 11.72 3.28 -5.02
CA ALA A 72 11.40 4.38 -5.92
C ALA A 72 11.26 3.89 -7.37
N GLY A 73 12.21 3.08 -7.86
CA GLY A 73 12.16 2.49 -9.20
C GLY A 73 10.95 1.59 -9.42
N LEU A 74 10.53 0.83 -8.40
CA LEU A 74 9.31 0.03 -8.44
C LEU A 74 8.07 0.92 -8.56
N LEU A 75 7.90 1.87 -7.65
CA LEU A 75 6.70 2.70 -7.55
C LEU A 75 6.56 3.65 -8.74
N THR A 76 7.58 4.47 -9.01
CA THR A 76 7.52 5.52 -10.04
C THR A 76 7.81 4.95 -11.42
N GLY A 77 8.81 4.07 -11.53
CA GLY A 77 9.28 3.56 -12.81
C GLY A 77 8.35 2.49 -13.39
N ARG A 78 8.01 1.47 -12.60
CA ARG A 78 7.25 0.31 -13.10
C ARG A 78 5.75 0.47 -13.00
N HIS A 79 5.25 1.04 -11.91
CA HIS A 79 3.81 1.20 -11.66
C HIS A 79 3.30 2.62 -11.92
N GLY A 80 4.20 3.56 -12.25
CA GLY A 80 3.81 4.92 -12.65
C GLY A 80 3.24 5.78 -11.51
N TYR A 81 3.39 5.37 -10.26
CA TYR A 81 2.99 6.18 -9.12
C TYR A 81 3.78 7.48 -9.11
N ARG A 82 3.08 8.61 -9.15
CA ARG A 82 3.69 9.91 -8.84
C ARG A 82 3.69 10.07 -7.34
N GLY A 83 4.87 10.20 -6.76
CA GLY A 83 4.99 10.65 -5.38
C GLY A 83 4.46 12.07 -5.24
N ASP A 84 4.18 12.49 -4.02
CA ASP A 84 3.94 13.89 -3.74
C ASP A 84 5.28 14.63 -3.79
N GLU A 85 5.45 15.54 -4.75
CA GLU A 85 6.62 16.43 -4.84
C GLU A 85 6.45 17.63 -3.91
N THR A 86 5.26 17.80 -3.32
CA THR A 86 4.93 18.90 -2.44
C THR A 86 5.30 18.53 -1.00
N ILE A 87 6.36 19.14 -0.50
CA ILE A 87 6.52 19.28 0.94
C ILE A 87 5.43 20.26 1.37
N GLN A 88 4.46 19.81 2.18
CA GLN A 88 3.57 20.75 2.84
C GLN A 88 4.44 21.57 3.80
N ASP A 89 4.73 22.82 3.41
CA ASP A 89 5.26 23.81 4.33
C ASP A 89 4.26 23.93 5.50
N THR A 90 4.70 23.56 6.70
CA THR A 90 4.06 23.86 7.99
C THR A 90 4.62 25.12 8.60
#